data_AF-A0A7V9AUV5-F1
#
_entry.id   AF-A0A7V9AUV5-F1
#
_cell.length_a   1.000
_cell.length_b   1.000
_cell.length_c   1.000
_cell.angle_alpha   90.00
_cell.angle_beta   90.00
_cell.angle_gamma   90.00
#
_symmetry.space_group_name_H-M   'P 1'
#
loop_
_entity.id
_entity.type
_entity.pdbx_description
1 polymer ?
#
loop_
_entity_poly.entity_id
_entity_poly.type
_entity_poly.pdbx_seq_one_letter_code
_entity_poly.pdbx_strand_id
1 'polypeptide(L)'
;IIAAIFAAAMSSIAAELNSLATSTVIDMYRRHLRPSETDHHYLRVSKAATLFWGVFACIVATFATGLGSLIEVVNRFGSFFYGSLLGVFVLALGFRRCNGHGAFVGLAAGILVVAAVAFHPATRGISFLWHNPIGVIAVVVTGVIVSEMTRGRATARG
;
A
#
# COMPACT_ATOMS: atom_id res chain seq x y z
N ILE A 1 4.15 1.26 34.23
CA ILE A 1 3.31 0.57 33.21
C ILE A 1 2.82 1.55 32.14
N ILE A 2 2.09 2.62 32.51
CA ILE A 2 1.61 3.63 31.54
C ILE A 2 2.76 4.22 30.69
N ALA A 3 3.86 4.64 31.32
CA ALA A 3 5.04 5.15 30.60
C ALA A 3 5.64 4.12 29.61
N ALA A 4 5.62 2.82 29.96
CA ALA A 4 6.12 1.76 29.10
C ALA A 4 5.20 1.52 27.89
N ILE A 5 3.87 1.62 28.08
CA ILE A 5 2.89 1.54 26.99
C ILE A 5 3.08 2.71 26.01
N PHE A 6 3.21 3.93 26.52
CA PHE A 6 3.50 5.09 25.68
C PHE A 6 4.83 4.96 24.96
N ALA A 7 5.89 4.51 25.64
CA ALA A 7 7.19 4.28 25.01
C ALA A 7 7.10 3.26 23.87
N ALA A 8 6.39 2.15 24.07
CA ALA A 8 6.18 1.13 23.03
C ALA A 8 5.39 1.70 21.84
N ALA A 9 4.29 2.42 22.09
CA ALA A 9 3.48 3.04 21.04
C ALA A 9 4.27 4.09 20.25
N MET A 10 5.01 4.97 20.94
CA MET A 10 5.87 5.98 20.31
C MET A 10 6.95 5.33 19.45
N SER A 11 7.51 4.19 19.87
CA SER A 11 8.51 3.48 19.08
C SER A 11 7.93 2.91 17.78
N SER A 12 6.70 2.37 17.79
CA SER A 12 6.03 1.89 16.56
C SER A 12 5.74 3.05 15.62
N ILE A 13 5.14 4.13 16.14
CA ILE A 13 4.79 5.32 15.35
C ILE A 13 6.05 5.96 14.74
N ALA A 14 7.16 6.04 15.50
CA ALA A 14 8.42 6.58 14.99
C ALA A 14 8.97 5.73 13.84
N ALA A 15 8.90 4.40 13.93
CA ALA A 15 9.33 3.49 12.87
C ALA A 15 8.44 3.61 11.61
N GLU A 16 7.13 3.73 11.77
CA GLU A 16 6.17 3.93 10.67
C GLU A 16 6.41 5.26 9.96
N LEU A 17 6.51 6.37 10.70
CA LEU A 17 6.78 7.69 10.13
C LEU A 17 8.15 7.75 9.43
N ASN A 18 9.17 7.11 10.00
CA ASN A 18 10.48 7.03 9.36
C ASN A 18 10.44 6.23 8.06
N SER A 19 9.71 5.12 8.02
CA SER A 19 9.54 4.29 6.81
C SER A 19 8.81 5.06 5.71
N LEU A 20 7.73 5.78 6.06
CA LEU A 20 6.97 6.63 5.13
C LEU A 20 7.83 7.78 4.58
N ALA A 21 8.56 8.48 5.45
CA ALA A 21 9.46 9.54 5.05
C ALA A 21 10.58 9.01 4.14
N THR A 22 11.15 7.86 4.46
CA THR A 22 12.22 7.23 3.66
C THR A 22 11.70 6.81 2.30
N SER A 23 10.53 6.17 2.20
CA SER A 23 9.96 5.80 0.90
C SER A 23 9.62 7.05 0.07
N THR A 24 9.08 8.10 0.69
CA THR A 24 8.80 9.37 -0.01
C THR A 24 10.09 10.02 -0.52
N VAL A 25 11.15 10.06 0.28
CA VAL A 25 12.38 10.77 -0.09
C VAL A 25 13.26 9.94 -1.02
N ILE A 26 13.45 8.65 -0.76
CA ILE A 26 14.34 7.80 -1.56
C ILE A 26 13.63 7.31 -2.82
N ASP A 27 12.44 6.72 -2.68
CA ASP A 27 11.77 6.04 -3.79
C ASP A 27 11.07 7.01 -4.74
N MET A 28 10.50 8.11 -4.23
CA MET A 28 9.88 9.15 -5.06
C MET A 28 10.84 10.31 -5.33
N TYR A 29 11.25 11.05 -4.30
CA TYR A 29 11.93 12.34 -4.50
C TYR A 29 13.32 12.19 -5.14
N ARG A 30 14.20 11.38 -4.55
CA ARG A 30 15.55 11.12 -5.07
C ARG A 30 15.48 10.42 -6.41
N ARG A 31 14.74 9.31 -6.52
CA ARG A 31 14.70 8.52 -7.75
C ARG A 31 14.06 9.23 -8.95
N HIS A 32 13.02 10.05 -8.74
CA HIS A 32 12.23 10.60 -9.86
C HIS A 32 12.30 12.12 -10.02
N LEU A 33 12.42 12.91 -8.94
CA LEU A 33 12.39 14.39 -9.04
C LEU A 33 13.78 15.02 -9.07
N ARG A 34 14.66 14.63 -8.15
CA ARG A 34 16.00 15.20 -8.00
C ARG A 34 17.02 14.12 -7.62
N PRO A 35 17.64 13.43 -8.59
CA PRO A 35 18.54 12.30 -8.34
C PRO A 35 19.96 12.65 -7.90
N SER A 36 20.40 13.89 -8.11
CA SER A 36 21.80 14.30 -7.92
C SER A 36 21.97 15.42 -6.88
N GLU A 37 21.15 15.43 -5.83
CA GLU A 37 21.31 16.39 -4.73
C GLU A 37 22.25 15.86 -3.64
N THR A 38 22.69 16.75 -2.75
CA THR A 38 23.58 16.40 -1.64
C THR A 38 22.85 15.64 -0.52
N ASP A 39 23.55 14.80 0.23
CA ASP A 39 22.98 14.08 1.37
C ASP A 39 22.39 15.02 2.43
N HIS A 40 22.99 16.19 2.65
CA HIS A 40 22.44 17.22 3.53
C HIS A 40 21.09 17.77 3.04
N HIS A 41 20.85 17.81 1.74
CA HIS A 41 19.53 18.15 1.18
C HIS A 41 18.52 17.04 1.45
N TYR A 42 18.85 15.80 1.14
CA TYR A 42 17.94 14.66 1.40
C TYR A 42 17.59 14.50 2.88
N LEU A 43 18.53 14.75 3.80
CA LEU A 43 18.25 14.75 5.23
C LEU A 43 17.25 15.85 5.64
N ARG A 44 17.37 17.05 5.07
CA ARG A 44 16.40 18.13 5.32
C ARG A 44 15.02 17.80 4.76
N VAL A 45 14.96 17.27 3.55
CA VAL A 45 13.71 16.82 2.92
C VAL A 45 13.09 15.66 3.70
N SER A 46 13.89 14.73 4.21
CA SER A 46 13.41 13.62 5.06
C SER A 46 12.80 14.12 6.36
N LYS A 47 13.44 15.06 7.07
CA LYS A 47 12.84 15.69 8.25
C LYS A 47 11.53 16.40 7.94
N ALA A 48 11.45 17.11 6.82
CA ALA A 48 10.21 17.75 6.37
C ALA A 48 9.11 16.72 6.04
N ALA A 49 9.47 15.62 5.38
CA ALA A 49 8.56 14.51 5.07
C ALA A 49 8.04 13.84 6.34
N THR A 50 8.89 13.58 7.35
CA THR A 50 8.47 13.04 8.65
C THR A 50 7.46 13.96 9.34
N LEU A 51 7.71 15.28 9.35
CA LEU A 51 6.79 16.25 9.92
C LEU A 51 5.45 16.25 9.16
N PHE A 52 5.50 16.25 7.82
CA PHE A 52 4.32 16.18 6.98
C PHE A 52 3.47 14.94 7.28
N TRP A 53 4.08 13.75 7.31
CA TRP A 53 3.38 12.50 7.62
C TRP A 53 2.83 12.49 9.04
N GLY A 54 3.53 13.06 10.02
CA GLY A 54 3.04 13.22 11.38
C GLY A 54 1.80 14.10 11.47
N VAL A 55 1.82 15.26 10.81
CA VAL A 55 0.65 16.16 10.75
C VAL A 55 -0.52 15.50 10.02
N PHE A 56 -0.25 14.83 8.90
CA PHE A 56 -1.25 14.08 8.16
C PHE A 56 -1.90 13.00 9.02
N ALA A 57 -1.11 12.23 9.78
CA ALA A 57 -1.62 11.22 10.70
C ALA A 57 -2.51 11.82 11.79
N CYS A 58 -2.16 12.97 12.37
CA CYS A 58 -3.00 13.67 13.35
C CYS A 58 -4.36 14.12 12.77
N ILE A 59 -4.35 14.62 11.54
CA ILE A 59 -5.57 15.01 10.83
C ILE A 59 -6.46 13.78 10.60
N VAL A 60 -5.89 12.70 10.04
CA VAL A 60 -6.62 11.44 9.78
C VAL A 60 -7.15 10.82 11.09
N ALA A 61 -6.37 10.87 12.17
CA ALA A 61 -6.78 10.38 13.48
C ALA A 61 -8.04 11.10 13.99
N THR A 62 -8.17 12.41 13.71
CA THR A 62 -9.36 13.19 14.09
C THR A 62 -10.61 12.67 13.38
N PHE A 63 -10.53 12.36 12.08
CA PHE A 63 -11.64 11.77 11.33
C PHE A 63 -11.93 10.33 11.73
N ALA A 64 -10.91 9.56 12.13
CA ALA A 64 -11.07 8.16 12.51
C ALA A 64 -11.94 7.97 13.77
N THR A 65 -12.02 8.97 14.64
CA THR A 65 -12.83 8.90 15.88
C THR A 65 -14.33 8.67 15.62
N GLY A 66 -14.85 9.05 14.45
CA GLY A 66 -16.25 8.88 14.07
C GLY A 66 -16.59 7.57 13.35
N LEU A 67 -15.61 6.70 13.09
CA LEU A 67 -15.77 5.54 12.19
C LEU A 67 -16.17 4.22 12.89
N GLY A 68 -16.50 4.26 14.19
CA GLY A 68 -16.86 3.07 14.96
C GLY A 68 -15.69 2.54 15.79
N SER A 69 -15.68 1.24 16.08
CA SER A 69 -14.64 0.64 16.93
C SER A 69 -13.28 0.64 16.23
N LEU A 70 -12.19 0.97 16.95
CA LEU A 70 -10.84 1.03 16.39
C LEU A 70 -10.45 -0.28 15.68
N ILE A 71 -10.83 -1.42 16.26
CA ILE A 71 -10.55 -2.73 15.68
C ILE A 71 -11.28 -2.96 14.35
N GLU A 72 -12.51 -2.48 14.22
CA GLU A 72 -13.28 -2.55 12.98
C GLU A 72 -12.69 -1.64 11.92
N VAL A 73 -12.31 -0.41 12.28
CA VAL A 73 -11.67 0.55 11.38
C VAL A 73 -10.38 -0.05 10.81
N VAL A 74 -9.50 -0.55 11.68
CA VAL A 74 -8.22 -1.15 11.27
C VAL A 74 -8.44 -2.36 10.37
N ASN A 75 -9.37 -3.26 10.71
CA ASN A 75 -9.65 -4.43 9.88
C ASN A 75 -10.31 -4.07 8.54
N ARG A 76 -11.19 -3.07 8.53
CA ARG A 76 -11.86 -2.59 7.32
C ARG A 76 -10.83 -2.03 6.34
N PHE A 77 -9.98 -1.10 6.77
CA PHE A 77 -8.91 -0.55 5.92
C PHE A 77 -7.86 -1.61 5.57
N GLY A 78 -7.44 -2.43 6.54
CA GLY A 78 -6.46 -3.49 6.34
C GLY A 78 -6.87 -4.49 5.27
N SER A 79 -8.16 -4.84 5.18
CA SER A 79 -8.66 -5.82 4.21
C SER A 79 -8.52 -5.39 2.74
N PHE A 80 -8.39 -4.09 2.46
CA PHE A 80 -8.10 -3.59 1.10
C PHE A 80 -6.66 -3.92 0.69
N PHE A 81 -5.73 -3.78 1.64
CA PHE A 81 -4.31 -3.95 1.42
C PHE A 81 -3.87 -5.41 1.56
N TYR A 82 -4.36 -6.13 2.58
CA TYR A 82 -3.96 -7.50 2.86
C TYR A 82 -4.27 -8.44 1.71
N GLY A 83 -5.50 -8.42 1.17
CA GLY A 83 -5.88 -9.24 0.02
C GLY A 83 -5.04 -8.94 -1.22
N SER A 84 -4.88 -7.66 -1.54
CA SER A 84 -4.15 -7.23 -2.73
C SER A 84 -2.65 -7.55 -2.64
N LEU A 85 -2.03 -7.29 -1.48
CA LEU A 85 -0.62 -7.58 -1.24
C LEU A 85 -0.34 -9.09 -1.22
N LEU A 86 -1.20 -9.88 -0.57
CA LEU A 86 -1.15 -11.34 -0.63
C LEU A 86 -1.26 -11.83 -2.08
N GLY A 87 -2.16 -11.25 -2.87
CA GLY A 87 -2.30 -11.53 -4.30
C GLY A 87 -1.01 -11.30 -5.07
N VAL A 88 -0.28 -10.22 -4.80
CA VAL A 88 1.03 -9.95 -5.43
C VAL A 88 2.06 -10.99 -5.02
N PHE A 89 2.11 -11.40 -3.74
CA PHE A 89 3.01 -12.46 -3.30
C PHE A 89 2.69 -13.81 -3.95
N VAL A 90 1.41 -14.18 -4.03
CA VAL A 90 0.96 -15.38 -4.73
C VAL A 90 1.34 -15.31 -6.21
N LEU A 91 1.17 -14.16 -6.85
CA LEU A 91 1.56 -13.94 -8.24
C LEU A 91 3.08 -14.11 -8.41
N ALA A 92 3.88 -13.51 -7.53
CA ALA A 92 5.35 -13.55 -7.59
C ALA A 92 5.93 -14.94 -7.31
N LEU A 93 5.37 -15.68 -6.35
CA LEU A 93 5.86 -17.01 -5.96
C LEU A 93 5.27 -18.15 -6.82
N GLY A 94 4.01 -18.02 -7.22
CA GLY A 94 3.28 -19.05 -7.96
C GLY A 94 3.47 -19.00 -9.48
N PHE A 95 3.75 -17.83 -10.06
CA PHE A 95 3.82 -17.66 -11.50
C PHE A 95 5.21 -17.24 -11.96
N ARG A 96 6.01 -18.22 -12.39
CA ARG A 96 7.37 -18.04 -12.93
C ARG A 96 7.44 -17.16 -14.19
N ARG A 97 6.29 -16.84 -14.78
CA ARG A 97 6.13 -16.04 -16.01
C ARG A 97 5.70 -14.59 -15.75
N CYS A 98 5.46 -14.19 -14.50
CA CYS A 98 5.03 -12.82 -14.18
C CYS A 98 6.17 -11.80 -14.21
N ASN A 99 5.85 -10.58 -14.65
CA ASN A 99 6.78 -9.46 -14.73
C ASN A 99 6.39 -8.33 -13.74
N GLY A 100 7.33 -7.43 -13.45
CA GLY A 100 7.11 -6.33 -12.49
C GLY A 100 5.95 -5.40 -12.87
N HIS A 101 5.71 -5.19 -14.16
CA HIS A 101 4.56 -4.40 -14.64
C HIS A 101 3.22 -5.08 -14.35
N GLY A 102 3.12 -6.39 -14.58
CA GLY A 102 1.92 -7.17 -14.27
C GLY A 102 1.65 -7.21 -12.76
N ALA A 103 2.68 -7.33 -11.93
CA ALA A 103 2.52 -7.24 -10.48
C ALA A 103 2.00 -5.86 -10.04
N PHE A 104 2.53 -4.77 -10.60
CA PHE A 104 2.10 -3.41 -10.27
C PHE A 104 0.66 -3.11 -10.73
N VAL A 105 0.34 -3.43 -11.99
CA VAL A 105 -1.02 -3.23 -12.52
C VAL A 105 -2.01 -4.16 -11.81
N GLY A 106 -1.59 -5.39 -11.52
CA GLY A 106 -2.38 -6.34 -10.75
C GLY A 106 -2.72 -5.81 -9.36
N LEU A 107 -1.73 -5.30 -8.63
CA LEU A 107 -1.93 -4.66 -7.32
C LEU A 107 -2.94 -3.51 -7.40
N ALA A 108 -2.74 -2.58 -8.35
CA ALA A 108 -3.63 -1.43 -8.52
C ALA A 108 -5.07 -1.87 -8.86
N ALA A 109 -5.23 -2.83 -9.77
CA ALA A 109 -6.53 -3.36 -10.13
C ALA A 109 -7.20 -4.11 -8.96
N GLY A 110 -6.45 -4.88 -8.18
CA GLY A 110 -6.94 -5.56 -6.99
C GLY A 110 -7.49 -4.60 -5.95
N ILE A 111 -6.75 -3.53 -5.64
CA ILE A 111 -7.19 -2.48 -4.72
C ILE A 111 -8.47 -1.81 -5.25
N LEU A 112 -8.54 -1.49 -6.55
CA LEU A 112 -9.72 -0.88 -7.16
C LEU A 112 -10.95 -1.79 -7.15
N VAL A 113 -10.79 -3.09 -7.43
CA VAL A 113 -11.88 -4.06 -7.38
C VAL A 113 -12.40 -4.20 -5.95
N VAL A 114 -11.50 -4.33 -4.97
CA VAL A 114 -11.90 -4.39 -3.56
C VAL A 114 -12.61 -3.10 -3.14
N ALA A 115 -12.13 -1.93 -3.59
CA ALA A 115 -12.80 -0.67 -3.34
C ALA A 115 -14.19 -0.58 -3.98
N ALA A 116 -14.32 -1.00 -5.24
CA ALA A 116 -15.61 -1.07 -5.90
C ALA A 116 -16.59 -1.95 -5.10
N VAL A 117 -16.16 -3.16 -4.68
CA VAL A 117 -17.00 -4.06 -3.86
C VAL A 117 -17.34 -3.45 -2.50
N ALA A 118 -16.40 -2.77 -1.84
CA ALA A 118 -16.63 -2.20 -0.51
C ALA A 118 -17.57 -0.99 -0.51
N PHE A 119 -17.59 -0.20 -1.59
CA PHE A 119 -18.42 1.01 -1.71
C PHE A 119 -19.72 0.80 -2.50
N HIS A 120 -19.83 -0.30 -3.26
CA HIS A 120 -21.01 -0.55 -4.09
C HIS A 120 -22.26 -0.86 -3.24
N PRO A 121 -23.42 -0.22 -3.51
CA PRO A 121 -24.63 -0.35 -2.69
C PRO A 121 -25.15 -1.78 -2.55
N ALA A 122 -24.97 -2.62 -3.57
CA ALA A 122 -25.46 -4.00 -3.60
C ALA A 122 -24.62 -4.99 -2.76
N THR A 123 -23.38 -4.63 -2.39
CA THR A 123 -22.42 -5.51 -1.72
C THR A 123 -22.13 -5.10 -0.27
N ARG A 124 -22.90 -4.14 0.27
CA ARG A 124 -22.75 -3.65 1.66
C ARG A 124 -22.96 -4.71 2.74
N GLY A 125 -23.60 -5.84 2.40
CA GLY A 125 -23.78 -6.98 3.31
C GLY A 125 -22.58 -7.95 3.34
N ILE A 126 -21.58 -7.75 2.49
CA ILE A 126 -20.39 -8.61 2.44
C ILE A 126 -19.46 -8.24 3.60
N SER A 127 -19.23 -9.20 4.51
CA SER A 127 -18.29 -9.02 5.61
C SER A 127 -16.90 -8.69 5.09
N PHE A 128 -16.19 -7.80 5.78
CA PHE A 128 -14.88 -7.30 5.34
C PHE A 128 -13.86 -8.40 5.05
N LEU A 129 -14.04 -9.57 5.67
CA LEU A 129 -13.23 -10.78 5.47
C LEU A 129 -13.19 -11.26 4.02
N TRP A 130 -14.29 -11.10 3.26
CA TRP A 130 -14.38 -11.51 1.86
C TRP A 130 -13.62 -10.60 0.89
N HIS A 131 -13.28 -9.37 1.31
CA HIS A 131 -12.44 -8.48 0.50
C HIS A 131 -11.04 -9.06 0.28
N ASN A 132 -10.51 -9.83 1.24
CA ASN A 132 -9.20 -10.45 1.11
C ASN A 132 -9.12 -11.45 -0.06
N PRO A 133 -9.95 -12.53 -0.12
CA PRO A 133 -9.92 -13.46 -1.24
C PRO A 133 -10.29 -12.81 -2.57
N ILE A 134 -11.23 -11.86 -2.58
CA ILE A 134 -11.57 -11.09 -3.79
C ILE A 134 -10.34 -10.32 -4.30
N GLY A 135 -9.62 -9.64 -3.41
CA GLY A 135 -8.38 -8.93 -3.74
C GLY A 135 -7.33 -9.87 -4.31
N VAL A 136 -7.09 -11.02 -3.67
CA VAL A 136 -6.12 -12.03 -4.16
C VAL A 136 -6.45 -12.46 -5.58
N ILE A 137 -7.71 -12.85 -5.83
CA ILE A 137 -8.15 -13.33 -7.15
C ILE A 137 -8.01 -12.21 -8.18
N ALA A 138 -8.45 -11.00 -7.86
CA ALA A 138 -8.36 -9.86 -8.76
C ALA A 138 -6.92 -9.55 -9.15
N VAL A 139 -5.98 -9.52 -8.20
CA VAL A 139 -4.55 -9.29 -8.47
C VAL A 139 -3.96 -10.40 -9.33
N VAL A 140 -4.24 -11.66 -9.01
CA VAL A 140 -3.66 -12.80 -9.75
C VAL A 140 -4.17 -12.80 -11.20
N VAL A 141 -5.48 -12.66 -11.40
CA VAL A 141 -6.08 -12.67 -12.74
C VAL A 141 -5.55 -11.52 -13.58
N THR A 142 -5.65 -10.28 -13.08
CA THR A 142 -5.19 -9.10 -13.82
C THR A 142 -3.68 -9.10 -14.01
N GLY A 143 -2.92 -9.53 -13.01
CA GLY A 143 -1.47 -9.61 -13.06
C GLY A 143 -0.95 -10.62 -14.07
N VAL A 144 -1.59 -11.80 -14.19
CA VAL A 144 -1.27 -12.79 -15.24
C VAL A 144 -1.60 -12.24 -16.63
N ILE A 145 -2.81 -11.69 -16.82
CA ILE A 145 -3.24 -11.14 -18.12
C ILE A 145 -2.26 -10.06 -18.61
N VAL A 146 -1.95 -9.09 -17.75
CA VAL A 146 -1.03 -7.99 -18.09
C VAL A 146 0.39 -8.51 -18.31
N SER A 147 0.83 -9.51 -17.53
CA SER A 147 2.15 -10.11 -17.71
C SER A 147 2.30 -10.76 -19.09
N GLU A 148 1.30 -11.51 -19.54
CA GLU A 148 1.28 -12.17 -20.85
C GLU A 148 1.21 -11.14 -22.00
N MET A 149 0.34 -10.13 -21.89
CA MET A 149 0.23 -9.05 -22.90
C MET A 149 1.53 -8.24 -23.05
N THR A 150 2.22 -7.99 -21.94
CA THR A 150 3.46 -7.20 -21.95
C THR A 150 4.65 -8.01 -22.45
N ARG A 151 4.65 -9.34 -22.24
CA ARG A 151 5.67 -10.26 -22.76
C ARG A 151 5.74 -10.28 -24.27
N GLY A 152 4.60 -10.30 -24.96
CA GLY A 152 4.55 -10.28 -26.43
C GLY A 152 5.23 -9.06 -27.07
N ARG A 153 5.40 -7.96 -26.31
CA ARG A 153 6.08 -6.74 -26.77
C ARG A 153 7.60 -6.78 -26.59
N ALA A 154 8.11 -7.59 -25.67
CA ALA A 154 9.56 -7.72 -25.44
C ALA A 154 10.24 -8.60 -26.48
N THR A 155 9.55 -9.63 -26.99
CA THR A 155 10.07 -10.53 -28.03
C THR A 155 10.00 -9.94 -29.44
N ALA A 156 9.15 -8.93 -29.67
CA ALA A 156 8.98 -8.27 -30.97
C ALA A 156 9.96 -7.11 -31.23
N ARG A 157 10.88 -6.82 -30.30
CA ARG A 157 11.86 -5.72 -30.38
C ARG A 157 13.33 -6.18 -30.42
N GLY A 158 13.59 -7.48 -30.47
CA GLY A 158 14.93 -8.07 -30.67
C GLY A 158 15.01 -8.72 -32.03
#